data_AF-A0A3D8TTX4-F1
#
_entry.id   AF-A0A3D8TTX4-F1
#
_cell.length_a   1.000
_cell.length_b   1.000
_cell.length_c   1.000
_cell.angle_alpha   90.00
_cell.angle_beta   90.00
_cell.angle_gamma   90.00
#
_symmetry.space_group_name_H-M   'P 1'
#
loop_
_entity.id
_entity.type
_entity.pdbx_description
1 polymer ?
#
loop_
_entity_poly.entity_id
_entity_poly.type
_entity_poly.pdbx_seq_one_letter_code
_entity_poly.pdbx_strand_id
1 'polypeptide(L)'
;MNSKDSTFEKQKRIRYQLKVADEDYEKHSNKLEGLKEAQQDYQMGINQGKRLLDELEYYWQGDEAQHFIFQIKDELFQEEREINERFYDRHDEMEREKRRLQGCVQKLENDYRKATRED
;
A
#
# COMPACT_ATOMS: atom_id res chain seq x y z
N MET A 1 5.20 2.11 -49.19
CA MET A 1 4.89 2.60 -47.84
C MET A 1 6.10 2.31 -46.96
N ASN A 2 6.74 3.35 -46.43
CA ASN A 2 8.10 3.31 -45.89
C ASN A 2 8.16 2.59 -44.53
N SER A 3 9.03 1.58 -44.44
CA SER A 3 9.38 0.87 -43.20
C SER A 3 9.78 1.82 -42.06
N LYS A 4 10.38 2.97 -42.36
CA LYS A 4 10.85 3.96 -41.38
C LYS A 4 9.71 4.73 -40.69
N ASP A 5 8.62 5.04 -41.41
CA ASP A 5 7.45 5.70 -40.82
C ASP A 5 6.72 4.75 -39.84
N SER A 6 6.73 3.44 -40.14
CA SER A 6 6.18 2.42 -39.27
C SER A 6 6.98 2.26 -37.96
N THR A 7 8.31 2.36 -38.02
CA THR A 7 9.17 2.23 -36.84
C THR A 7 9.07 3.45 -35.94
N PHE A 8 9.07 4.65 -36.51
CA PHE A 8 8.94 5.91 -35.77
C PHE A 8 7.60 5.99 -34.98
N GLU A 9 6.47 5.66 -35.62
CA GLU A 9 5.17 5.65 -34.94
C GLU A 9 5.09 4.57 -33.85
N LYS A 10 5.74 3.41 -34.06
CA LYS A 10 5.86 2.35 -33.04
C LYS A 10 6.67 2.84 -31.83
N GLN A 11 7.81 3.49 -32.06
CA GLN A 11 8.64 4.06 -30.98
C GLN A 11 7.90 5.16 -30.20
N LYS A 12 7.17 6.04 -30.89
CA LYS A 12 6.35 7.10 -30.28
C LYS A 12 5.25 6.52 -29.39
N ARG A 13 4.55 5.48 -29.86
CA ARG A 13 3.54 4.76 -29.08
C ARG A 13 4.13 4.13 -27.82
N ILE A 14 5.28 3.45 -27.93
CA ILE A 14 5.92 2.80 -26.77
C ILE A 14 6.37 3.85 -25.74
N ARG A 15 6.93 4.99 -26.17
CA ARG A 15 7.28 6.10 -25.24
C ARG A 15 6.07 6.64 -24.48
N TYR A 16 4.94 6.81 -25.17
CA TYR A 16 3.72 7.26 -24.51
C TYR A 16 3.25 6.24 -23.46
N GLN A 17 3.28 4.95 -23.80
CA GLN A 17 2.90 3.88 -22.87
C GLN A 17 3.84 3.79 -21.66
N LEU A 18 5.15 3.99 -21.85
CA LEU A 18 6.12 4.07 -20.75
C LEU A 18 5.78 5.22 -19.80
N LYS A 19 5.54 6.42 -20.35
CA LYS A 19 5.20 7.60 -19.53
C LYS A 19 3.95 7.36 -18.67
N VAL A 20 2.90 6.80 -19.25
CA VAL A 20 1.66 6.49 -18.52
C VAL A 20 1.92 5.43 -17.44
N ALA A 21 2.70 4.38 -17.75
CA ALA A 21 3.01 3.33 -16.81
C ALA A 21 3.88 3.83 -15.63
N ASP A 22 4.82 4.74 -15.87
CA ASP A 22 5.63 5.37 -14.83
C ASP A 22 4.78 6.26 -13.91
N GLU A 23 3.90 7.09 -14.48
CA GLU A 23 2.97 7.92 -13.70
C GLU A 23 2.03 7.08 -12.83
N ASP A 24 1.54 5.96 -13.34
CA ASP A 24 0.68 5.05 -12.58
C ASP A 24 1.49 4.32 -11.48
N TYR A 25 2.70 3.86 -11.78
CA TYR A 25 3.59 3.26 -10.79
C TYR A 25 3.88 4.22 -9.63
N GLU A 26 4.18 5.48 -9.92
CA GLU A 26 4.43 6.52 -8.92
C GLU A 26 3.20 6.77 -8.04
N LYS A 27 2.00 6.90 -8.65
CA LYS A 27 0.74 7.02 -7.90
C LYS A 27 0.50 5.84 -6.97
N HIS A 28 0.77 4.61 -7.42
CA HIS A 28 0.63 3.43 -6.58
C HIS A 28 1.65 3.42 -5.43
N SER A 29 2.89 3.86 -5.68
CA SER A 29 3.89 3.98 -4.62
C SER A 29 3.48 4.99 -3.54
N ASN A 30 3.00 6.18 -3.94
CA ASN A 30 2.54 7.22 -3.01
C ASN A 30 1.33 6.77 -2.18
N LYS A 31 0.39 6.03 -2.78
CA LYS A 31 -0.74 5.42 -2.05
C LYS A 31 -0.28 4.41 -1.01
N LEU A 32 0.77 3.65 -1.32
CA LEU A 32 1.34 2.63 -0.42
C LEU A 32 2.03 3.26 0.78
N GLU A 33 2.71 4.39 0.56
CA GLU A 33 3.29 5.21 1.62
C GLU A 33 2.21 5.83 2.52
N GLY A 34 1.19 6.46 1.95
CA GLY A 34 0.07 7.01 2.74
C GLY A 34 -0.70 5.96 3.54
N LEU A 35 -0.81 4.72 3.04
CA LEU A 35 -1.39 3.61 3.81
C LEU A 35 -0.51 3.20 4.99
N LYS A 36 0.83 3.22 4.84
CA LYS A 36 1.76 2.95 5.95
C LYS A 36 1.70 4.04 7.02
N GLU A 37 1.61 5.30 6.63
CA GLU A 37 1.44 6.43 7.56
C GLU A 37 0.14 6.29 8.36
N ALA A 38 -0.99 6.05 7.69
CA ALA A 38 -2.27 5.84 8.35
C ALA A 38 -2.23 4.66 9.36
N GLN A 39 -1.51 3.59 9.02
CA GLN A 39 -1.33 2.44 9.91
C GLN A 39 -0.48 2.79 11.14
N GLN A 40 0.55 3.62 10.98
CA GLN A 40 1.37 4.09 12.10
C GLN A 40 0.56 4.99 13.04
N ASP A 41 -0.23 5.92 12.49
CA ASP A 41 -1.09 6.79 13.29
C ASP A 41 -2.11 5.98 14.09
N TYR A 42 -2.72 4.98 13.46
CA TYR A 42 -3.66 4.08 14.12
C TYR A 42 -3.00 3.28 15.25
N GLN A 43 -1.83 2.68 15.00
CA GLN A 43 -1.07 1.95 16.03
C GLN A 43 -0.69 2.85 17.21
N MET A 44 -0.36 4.11 16.93
CA MET A 44 -0.06 5.09 17.97
C MET A 44 -1.31 5.36 18.85
N GLY A 45 -2.48 5.50 18.24
CA GLY A 45 -3.76 5.64 18.95
C GLY A 45 -4.11 4.43 19.82
N ILE A 46 -3.95 3.22 19.29
CA ILE A 46 -4.17 1.98 20.05
C ILE A 46 -3.23 1.88 21.24
N ASN A 47 -1.95 2.17 21.05
CA ASN A 47 -0.96 2.14 22.13
C ASN A 47 -1.26 3.17 23.22
N GLN A 48 -1.77 4.34 22.84
CA GLN A 48 -2.24 5.33 23.82
C GLN A 48 -3.47 4.82 24.59
N GLY A 49 -4.43 4.19 23.90
CA GLY A 49 -5.58 3.55 24.54
C GLY A 49 -5.20 2.47 25.54
N LYS A 50 -4.25 1.59 25.18
CA LYS A 50 -3.70 0.55 26.07
C LYS A 50 -3.10 1.15 27.34
N ARG A 51 -2.30 2.22 27.21
CA ARG A 51 -1.72 2.92 28.38
C ARG A 51 -2.79 3.51 29.30
N LEU A 52 -3.81 4.14 28.73
CA LEU A 52 -4.91 4.70 29.53
C LEU A 52 -5.71 3.61 30.26
N LEU A 53 -5.87 2.43 29.65
CA LEU A 53 -6.49 1.27 30.31
C LEU A 53 -5.62 0.73 31.44
N ASP A 54 -4.30 0.66 31.24
CA ASP A 54 -3.37 0.23 32.30
C ASP A 54 -3.38 1.22 33.49
N GLU A 55 -3.47 2.53 33.22
CA GLU A 55 -3.64 3.54 34.27
C GLU A 55 -4.99 3.40 34.98
N LEU A 56 -6.08 3.20 34.24
CA LEU A 56 -7.40 2.97 34.81
C LEU A 56 -7.40 1.71 35.70
N GLU A 57 -6.77 0.63 35.25
CA GLU A 57 -6.62 -0.61 36.02
C GLU A 57 -5.83 -0.38 37.31
N TYR A 58 -4.82 0.49 37.29
CA TYR A 58 -4.06 0.80 38.49
C TYR A 58 -4.91 1.49 39.57
N TYR A 59 -5.71 2.48 39.16
CA TYR A 59 -6.49 3.31 40.11
C TYR A 59 -7.87 2.75 40.45
N TRP A 60 -8.51 2.00 39.55
CA TRP A 60 -9.85 1.47 39.74
C TRP A 60 -9.79 -0.04 39.93
N GLN A 61 -10.08 -0.47 41.17
CA GLN A 61 -9.97 -1.86 41.62
C GLN A 61 -11.34 -2.39 42.07
N GLY A 62 -11.48 -3.72 42.07
CA GLY A 62 -12.70 -4.44 42.46
C GLY A 62 -13.38 -5.14 41.29
N ASP A 63 -14.34 -6.00 41.59
CA ASP A 63 -14.94 -6.93 40.61
C ASP A 63 -15.60 -6.18 39.43
N GLU A 64 -16.29 -5.07 39.69
CA GLU A 64 -16.89 -4.23 38.64
C GLU A 64 -15.84 -3.61 37.72
N ALA A 65 -14.72 -3.14 38.29
CA ALA A 65 -13.61 -2.59 37.53
C ALA A 65 -12.94 -3.66 36.66
N GLN A 66 -12.71 -4.84 37.22
CA GLN A 66 -12.16 -5.98 36.48
C GLN A 66 -13.06 -6.37 35.31
N HIS A 67 -14.37 -6.52 35.54
CA HIS A 67 -15.31 -6.86 34.47
C HIS A 67 -15.31 -5.82 33.34
N PHE A 68 -15.33 -4.54 33.68
CA PHE A 68 -15.24 -3.47 32.69
C PHE A 68 -13.92 -3.53 31.90
N ILE A 69 -12.78 -3.63 32.60
CA ILE A 69 -11.45 -3.64 31.97
C ILE A 69 -11.29 -4.84 31.04
N PHE A 70 -11.77 -6.02 31.45
CA PHE A 70 -11.73 -7.22 30.59
C PHE A 70 -12.53 -7.01 29.30
N GLN A 71 -13.75 -6.46 29.39
CA GLN A 71 -14.58 -6.19 28.21
C GLN A 71 -13.89 -5.22 27.26
N ILE A 72 -13.40 -4.08 27.77
CA ILE A 72 -12.76 -3.07 26.93
C ILE A 72 -11.44 -3.57 26.33
N LYS A 73 -10.65 -4.36 27.07
CA LYS A 73 -9.41 -4.97 26.52
C LYS A 73 -9.71 -5.94 25.39
N ASP A 74 -10.78 -6.73 25.49
CA ASP A 74 -11.21 -7.64 24.42
C ASP A 74 -11.71 -6.87 23.20
N GLU A 75 -12.56 -5.86 23.38
CA GLU A 75 -13.02 -4.97 22.30
C GLU A 75 -11.85 -4.30 21.57
N LEU A 76 -10.89 -3.76 22.33
CA LEU A 76 -9.69 -3.14 21.78
C LEU A 76 -8.84 -4.13 20.98
N PHE A 77 -8.71 -5.37 21.45
CA PHE A 77 -7.99 -6.43 20.76
C PHE A 77 -8.68 -6.84 19.45
N GLN A 78 -10.02 -6.98 19.45
CA GLN A 78 -10.76 -7.28 18.22
C GLN A 78 -10.64 -6.14 17.20
N GLU A 79 -10.75 -4.89 17.63
CA GLU A 79 -10.62 -3.73 16.74
C GLU A 79 -9.22 -3.64 16.13
N GLU A 80 -8.16 -3.82 16.95
CA GLU A 80 -6.78 -3.86 16.48
C GLU A 80 -6.56 -4.99 15.46
N ARG A 81 -7.13 -6.16 15.73
CA ARG A 81 -7.04 -7.32 14.85
C ARG A 81 -7.74 -7.05 13.50
N GLU A 82 -8.98 -6.57 13.51
CA GLU A 82 -9.73 -6.28 12.29
C GLU A 82 -9.03 -5.24 11.41
N ILE A 83 -8.48 -4.20 12.02
CA ILE A 83 -7.80 -3.14 11.28
C ILE A 83 -6.47 -3.64 10.72
N ASN A 84 -5.70 -4.43 11.48
CA ASN A 84 -4.50 -5.06 10.97
C ASN A 84 -4.80 -6.02 9.80
N GLU A 85 -5.82 -6.87 9.91
CA GLU A 85 -6.22 -7.77 8.82
C GLU A 85 -6.54 -6.98 7.55
N ARG A 86 -7.40 -5.94 7.64
CA ARG A 86 -7.74 -5.08 6.49
C ARG A 86 -6.54 -4.33 5.91
N PHE A 87 -5.62 -3.88 6.77
CA PHE A 87 -4.40 -3.22 6.33
C PHE A 87 -3.52 -4.17 5.52
N TYR A 88 -3.25 -5.36 6.04
CA TYR A 88 -2.37 -6.33 5.37
C TYR A 88 -2.98 -6.82 4.06
N ASP A 89 -4.29 -7.09 4.01
CA ASP A 89 -4.99 -7.46 2.77
C ASP A 89 -4.80 -6.40 1.68
N ARG A 90 -5.01 -5.13 2.03
CA ARG A 90 -4.89 -4.01 1.09
C ARG A 90 -3.43 -3.72 0.72
N HIS A 91 -2.52 -3.82 1.67
CA HIS A 91 -1.09 -3.67 1.43
C HIS A 91 -0.59 -4.74 0.44
N ASP A 92 -0.98 -5.99 0.63
CA ASP A 92 -0.56 -7.11 -0.21
C ASP A 92 -1.18 -7.07 -1.61
N GLU A 93 -2.42 -6.59 -1.74
CA GLU A 93 -3.03 -6.28 -3.03
C GLU A 93 -2.21 -5.21 -3.78
N MET A 94 -1.91 -4.09 -3.14
CA MET A 94 -1.15 -3.01 -3.77
C MET A 94 0.30 -3.39 -4.08
N GLU A 95 0.97 -4.14 -3.22
CA GLU A 95 2.33 -4.66 -3.49
C GLU A 95 2.35 -5.62 -4.68
N ARG A 96 1.30 -6.43 -4.87
CA ARG A 96 1.15 -7.26 -6.07
C ARG A 96 0.95 -6.40 -7.31
N GLU A 97 0.11 -5.37 -7.23
CA GLU A 97 -0.14 -4.47 -8.36
C GLU A 97 1.11 -3.66 -8.73
N LYS A 98 1.84 -3.15 -7.75
CA LYS A 98 3.12 -2.45 -7.94
C LYS A 98 4.13 -3.33 -8.67
N ARG A 99 4.30 -4.59 -8.25
CA ARG A 99 5.18 -5.56 -8.93
C ARG A 99 4.73 -5.84 -10.36
N ARG A 100 3.41 -5.93 -10.61
CA ARG A 100 2.86 -6.10 -11.96
C ARG A 100 3.19 -4.90 -12.85
N LEU A 101 2.99 -3.68 -12.36
CA LEU A 101 3.30 -2.45 -13.09
C LEU A 101 4.80 -2.34 -13.39
N GLN A 102 5.66 -2.66 -12.43
CA GLN A 102 7.11 -2.68 -12.64
C GLN A 102 7.51 -3.65 -13.77
N GLY A 103 6.91 -4.85 -13.82
CA GLY A 103 7.12 -5.79 -14.92
C GLY A 103 6.63 -5.26 -16.27
N CYS A 104 5.50 -4.54 -16.29
CA CYS A 104 5.00 -3.89 -17.50
C CYS A 104 5.96 -2.80 -18.00
N VAL A 105 6.47 -1.95 -17.11
CA VAL A 105 7.47 -0.92 -17.44
C VAL A 105 8.72 -1.57 -18.04
N GLN A 106 9.31 -2.56 -17.36
CA GLN A 106 10.49 -3.28 -17.85
C GLN A 106 10.28 -3.90 -19.23
N LYS A 107 9.09 -4.45 -19.49
CA LYS A 107 8.75 -5.01 -20.81
C LYS A 107 8.70 -3.93 -21.88
N LEU A 108 8.03 -2.81 -21.61
CA LEU A 108 7.94 -1.68 -22.52
C LEU A 108 9.32 -1.05 -22.79
N GLU A 109 10.20 -0.98 -21.78
CA GLU A 109 11.58 -0.51 -21.95
C GLU A 109 12.38 -1.43 -22.87
N ASN A 110 12.23 -2.75 -22.69
CA ASN A 110 12.89 -3.74 -23.54
C ASN A 110 12.36 -3.69 -24.98
N ASP A 111 11.05 -3.52 -25.16
CA ASP A 111 10.42 -3.39 -26.48
C ASP A 111 10.89 -2.09 -27.18
N TYR A 112 11.02 -1.00 -26.42
CA TYR A 112 11.59 0.26 -26.92
C TYR A 112 13.05 0.08 -27.37
N ARG A 113 13.89 -0.57 -26.56
CA ARG A 113 15.31 -0.86 -26.88
C ARG A 113 15.45 -1.75 -28.10
N LYS A 114 14.57 -2.74 -28.29
CA LYS A 114 14.58 -3.59 -29.50
C LYS A 114 14.19 -2.78 -30.73
N ALA A 115 13.11 -2.02 -30.64
CA ALA A 115 12.63 -1.17 -31.74
C ALA A 115 13.61 -0.05 -32.15
N THR A 116 14.59 0.29 -31.31
CA THR A 116 15.65 1.27 -31.60
C THR A 116 16.97 0.63 -32.06
N ARG A 117 17.13 -0.70 -31.95
CA ARG A 117 18.28 -1.47 -32.46
C ARG A 117 18.04 -2.13 -33.81
N GLU A 118 16.78 -2.22 -34.23
CA GLU A 118 16.34 -2.68 -35.56
C GLU A 118 16.40 -1.57 -36.63
N ASP A 119 16.84 -0.36 -36.28
CA ASP A 119 17.26 0.73 -37.19
C ASP A 119 18.75 0.63 -37.54
#